data_AF-A0A6L9ABJ2-F1
#
_entry.id   AF-A0A6L9ABJ2-F1
#
_cell.length_a   1.000
_cell.length_b   1.000
_cell.length_c   1.000
_cell.angle_alpha   90.00
_cell.angle_beta   90.00
_cell.angle_gamma   90.00
#
_symmetry.space_group_name_H-M   'P 1'
#
loop_
_entity.id
_entity.type
_entity.pdbx_description
1 polymer ?
#
loop_
_entity_poly.entity_id
_entity_poly.type
_entity_poly.pdbx_seq_one_letter_code
_entity_poly.pdbx_strand_id
1 'polypeptide(L)'
;IDEVKTSVWRNLSLDDDSIRINFHLYGKNGVMGDHEPMQTAGHELGIVLDVVAPTQEIANSVCSLVRSTMLHYGYENRIATAGNLAFPFSPSDIQGGPVYEFSIYHLIEANDALRFDFHIEQVTPEGVQA
;
A
#
# COMPACT_ATOMS: atom_id res chain seq x y z
N ILE A 1 9.38 2.53 -5.92
CA ILE A 1 8.12 1.96 -5.37
C ILE A 1 7.03 2.06 -6.40
N ASP A 2 6.83 3.22 -7.02
CA ASP A 2 5.80 3.39 -8.05
C ASP A 2 6.01 2.44 -9.23
N GLU A 3 7.25 2.27 -9.71
CA GLU A 3 7.55 1.27 -10.75
C GLU A 3 7.24 -0.17 -10.34
N VAL A 4 7.43 -0.51 -9.06
CA VAL A 4 7.08 -1.84 -8.53
C VAL A 4 5.56 -2.00 -8.51
N LYS A 5 4.82 -0.99 -8.06
CA LYS A 5 3.35 -0.97 -8.14
C LYS A 5 2.91 -1.15 -9.58
N THR A 6 3.41 -0.34 -10.52
CA THR A 6 3.08 -0.43 -11.95
C THR A 6 3.39 -1.82 -12.54
N SER A 7 4.54 -2.40 -12.20
CA SER A 7 4.91 -3.76 -12.63
C SER A 7 3.92 -4.81 -12.11
N VAL A 8 3.54 -4.73 -10.84
CA VAL A 8 2.58 -5.64 -10.20
C VAL A 8 1.20 -5.51 -10.83
N TRP A 9 0.71 -4.30 -11.05
CA TRP A 9 -0.56 -4.04 -11.73
C TRP A 9 -0.57 -4.60 -13.15
N ARG A 10 0.51 -4.39 -13.91
CA ARG A 10 0.64 -4.93 -15.28
C ARG A 10 0.63 -6.46 -15.30
N ASN A 11 1.27 -7.10 -14.33
CA ASN A 11 1.36 -8.56 -14.28
C ASN A 11 0.04 -9.22 -13.85
N LEU A 12 -0.77 -8.54 -13.03
CA LEU A 12 -2.02 -9.10 -12.54
C LEU A 12 -3.24 -8.77 -13.42
N SER A 13 -3.12 -7.81 -14.36
CA SER A 13 -4.26 -7.31 -15.16
C SER A 13 -5.43 -6.85 -14.27
N LEU A 14 -5.11 -6.34 -13.08
CA LEU A 14 -6.09 -5.85 -12.12
C LEU A 14 -6.12 -4.33 -12.25
N ASP A 15 -7.27 -3.80 -12.68
CA ASP A 15 -7.65 -2.39 -12.59
C ASP A 15 -8.79 -2.33 -11.56
N ASP A 16 -8.43 -2.62 -10.31
CA ASP A 16 -9.40 -2.78 -9.24
C ASP A 16 -9.00 -1.93 -8.04
N ASP A 17 -9.75 -0.85 -7.83
CA ASP A 17 -9.62 0.07 -6.69
C ASP A 17 -9.78 -0.64 -5.33
N SER A 18 -10.29 -1.88 -5.32
CA SER A 18 -10.40 -2.70 -4.11
C SER A 18 -9.06 -3.30 -3.64
N ILE A 19 -7.99 -3.23 -4.45
CA ILE A 19 -6.66 -3.69 -4.06
C ILE A 19 -5.79 -2.51 -3.66
N ARG A 20 -5.34 -2.53 -2.40
CA ARG A 20 -4.44 -1.50 -1.85
C ARG A 20 -3.10 -2.12 -1.52
N ILE A 21 -2.03 -1.54 -2.05
CA ILE A 21 -0.65 -1.92 -1.79
C ILE A 21 0.05 -0.74 -1.11
N ASN A 22 0.34 -0.89 0.18
CA ASN A 22 0.93 0.18 0.99
C ASN A 22 2.38 -0.14 1.33
N PHE A 23 3.21 0.89 1.36
CA PHE A 23 4.63 0.78 1.71
C PHE A 23 4.94 1.75 2.84
N HIS A 24 5.41 1.21 3.96
CA HIS A 24 5.97 1.99 5.05
C HIS A 24 7.49 1.91 5.01
N LEU A 25 8.13 3.07 4.91
CA LEU A 25 9.59 3.20 4.73
C LEU A 25 10.26 3.74 5.99
N TYR A 26 10.58 2.83 6.91
CA TYR A 26 11.27 3.16 8.15
C TYR A 26 12.75 3.44 7.88
N GLY A 27 13.25 4.58 8.38
CA GLY A 27 14.56 5.12 8.03
C GLY A 27 14.53 6.14 6.88
N LYS A 28 13.35 6.43 6.32
CA LYS A 28 13.13 7.53 5.37
C LYS A 28 12.04 8.50 5.86
N ASN A 29 10.78 8.09 5.83
CA ASN A 29 9.62 8.94 6.16
C ASN A 29 8.36 8.13 6.52
N GLY A 30 8.52 6.91 7.06
CA GLY A 30 7.41 5.99 7.31
C GLY A 30 6.37 6.44 8.36
N VAL A 31 6.63 7.49 9.15
CA VAL A 31 5.71 8.01 10.18
C VAL A 31 5.09 9.34 9.77
N MET A 32 5.88 10.41 9.58
CA MET A 32 5.29 11.73 9.27
C MET A 32 5.20 12.05 7.77
N GLY A 33 5.61 11.13 6.88
CA GLY A 33 5.46 11.29 5.45
C GLY A 33 6.14 12.56 4.94
N ASP A 34 5.37 13.45 4.32
CA ASP A 34 5.88 14.72 3.77
C ASP A 34 6.19 15.77 4.86
N HIS A 35 5.76 15.54 6.10
CA HIS A 35 6.03 16.42 7.23
C HIS A 35 7.36 16.11 7.94
N GLU A 36 8.17 15.19 7.41
CA GLU A 36 9.43 14.81 8.03
C GLU A 36 10.43 15.99 8.00
N PRO A 37 10.90 16.48 9.16
CA PRO A 37 11.65 17.74 9.24
C PRO A 37 13.07 17.61 8.70
N MET A 38 13.59 16.38 8.65
CA MET A 38 14.95 16.08 8.21
C MET A 38 14.91 15.02 7.10
N GLN A 39 15.32 15.40 5.89
CA GLN A 39 15.40 14.50 4.76
C GLN A 39 16.85 14.07 4.52
N THR A 40 17.32 13.13 5.33
CA THR A 40 18.67 12.54 5.20
C THR A 40 18.56 11.04 4.99
N ALA A 41 19.43 10.48 4.14
CA ALA A 41 19.48 9.04 3.92
C ALA A 41 19.94 8.29 5.19
N GLY A 42 19.19 7.28 5.61
CA GLY A 42 19.61 6.34 6.65
C GLY A 42 20.69 5.36 6.16
N HIS A 43 21.35 4.70 7.10
CA HIS A 43 22.30 3.61 6.79
C HIS A 43 21.59 2.35 6.27
N GLU A 44 20.37 2.11 6.75
CA GLU A 44 19.50 0.99 6.38
C GLU A 44 18.08 1.52 6.17
N LEU A 45 17.30 0.79 5.36
CA LEU A 45 15.90 1.08 5.09
C LEU A 45 15.04 -0.14 5.44
N GLY A 46 14.15 0.02 6.41
CA GLY A 46 13.12 -0.96 6.71
C GLY A 46 11.90 -0.75 5.82
N ILE A 47 11.44 -1.79 5.14
CA ILE A 47 10.24 -1.75 4.30
C ILE A 47 9.20 -2.69 4.91
N VAL A 48 8.07 -2.13 5.32
CA VAL A 48 6.88 -2.90 5.66
C VAL A 48 5.87 -2.73 4.54
N LEU A 49 5.44 -3.85 3.98
CA LEU A 49 4.45 -3.95 2.91
C LEU A 49 3.20 -4.58 3.49
N ASP A 50 2.06 -3.94 3.31
CA ASP A 50 0.76 -4.56 3.49
C ASP A 50 -0.05 -4.50 2.21
N VAL A 51 -0.87 -5.54 2.02
CA VAL A 51 -1.76 -5.67 0.89
C VAL A 51 -3.15 -5.97 1.41
N VAL A 52 -4.10 -5.12 1.03
CA VAL A 52 -5.53 -5.32 1.26
C VAL A 52 -6.18 -5.63 -0.08
N ALA A 53 -7.03 -6.64 -0.11
CA ALA A 53 -7.77 -7.06 -1.30
C ALA A 53 -9.12 -7.68 -0.88
N PRO A 54 -10.08 -7.88 -1.81
CA PRO A 54 -11.40 -8.46 -1.49
C PRO A 54 -11.33 -9.84 -0.81
N THR A 55 -10.29 -10.63 -1.09
CA THR A 55 -10.08 -11.94 -0.48
C THR A 55 -8.63 -12.12 -0.04
N GLN A 56 -8.42 -12.93 1.00
CA GLN A 56 -7.08 -13.26 1.50
C GLN A 56 -6.20 -13.95 0.43
N GLU A 57 -6.82 -14.71 -0.48
CA GLU A 57 -6.11 -15.38 -1.57
C GLU A 57 -5.53 -14.37 -2.57
N ILE A 58 -6.29 -13.35 -2.94
CA ILE A 58 -5.81 -12.24 -3.79
C ILE A 58 -4.72 -11.47 -3.07
N ALA A 59 -4.92 -11.13 -1.78
CA ALA A 59 -3.92 -10.42 -0.98
C ALA A 59 -2.59 -11.19 -0.89
N ASN A 60 -2.65 -12.51 -0.67
CA ASN A 60 -1.45 -13.37 -0.63
C ASN A 60 -0.73 -13.41 -1.99
N SER A 61 -1.47 -13.48 -3.09
CA SER A 61 -0.94 -13.54 -4.45
C SER A 61 -0.24 -12.23 -4.83
N VAL A 62 -0.89 -11.10 -4.57
CA VAL A 62 -0.33 -9.76 -4.78
C VAL A 62 0.90 -9.55 -3.91
N CYS A 63 0.82 -9.85 -2.60
CA CYS A 63 1.95 -9.70 -1.67
C CYS A 63 3.17 -10.54 -2.12
N SER A 64 2.95 -11.79 -2.52
CA SER A 64 4.01 -12.66 -3.03
C SER A 64 4.64 -12.12 -4.31
N LEU A 65 3.83 -11.56 -5.22
CA LEU A 65 4.32 -10.96 -6.46
C LEU A 65 5.12 -9.67 -6.20
N VAL A 66 4.64 -8.79 -5.32
CA VAL A 66 5.35 -7.57 -4.94
C VAL A 66 6.70 -7.93 -4.32
N ARG A 67 6.73 -8.87 -3.37
CA ARG A 67 7.96 -9.37 -2.74
C ARG A 67 8.95 -9.91 -3.76
N SER A 68 8.52 -10.82 -4.63
CA SER A 68 9.37 -11.42 -5.66
C SER A 68 9.92 -10.35 -6.63
N THR A 69 9.07 -9.39 -7.02
CA THR A 69 9.45 -8.27 -7.87
C THR A 69 10.52 -7.41 -7.21
N MET A 70 10.32 -7.03 -5.95
CA MET A 70 11.28 -6.21 -5.20
C MET A 70 12.62 -6.90 -4.98
N LEU A 71 12.59 -8.21 -4.70
CA LEU A 71 13.80 -8.99 -4.43
C LEU A 71 14.79 -8.95 -5.61
N HIS A 72 14.25 -8.89 -6.84
CA HIS A 72 15.01 -8.88 -8.09
C HIS A 72 14.99 -7.52 -8.81
N TYR A 73 14.42 -6.48 -8.18
CA TYR A 73 14.32 -5.18 -8.81
C TYR A 73 15.72 -4.60 -9.03
N GLY A 74 16.05 -4.32 -10.28
CA GLY A 74 17.31 -3.70 -10.67
C GLY A 74 17.25 -2.20 -10.44
N TYR A 75 18.37 -1.63 -9.99
CA TYR A 75 18.56 -0.19 -9.89
C TYR A 75 19.90 0.19 -10.51
N GLU A 76 20.04 1.47 -10.83
CA GLU A 76 21.19 2.00 -11.53
C GLU A 76 22.49 1.55 -10.84
N ASN A 77 23.45 1.06 -11.64
CA ASN A 77 24.74 0.55 -11.17
C ASN A 77 24.70 -0.77 -10.36
N ARG A 78 23.56 -1.47 -10.27
CA ARG A 78 23.48 -2.80 -9.66
C ARG A 78 22.91 -3.85 -10.60
N ILE A 79 23.70 -4.89 -10.85
CA ILE A 79 23.23 -6.11 -11.50
C ILE A 79 22.55 -6.99 -10.43
N ALA A 80 21.23 -7.07 -10.46
CA ALA A 80 20.41 -7.84 -9.52
C ALA A 80 20.40 -9.34 -9.86
N THR A 81 21.56 -10.02 -9.82
CA THR A 81 21.68 -11.47 -10.05
C THR A 81 21.27 -12.33 -8.85
N ALA A 82 21.15 -11.71 -7.67
CA ALA A 82 20.72 -12.32 -6.42
C ALA A 82 19.77 -11.37 -5.68
N GLY A 83 19.17 -11.84 -4.59
CA GLY A 83 18.20 -11.06 -3.81
C GLY A 83 18.81 -9.78 -3.21
N ASN A 84 18.11 -8.66 -3.41
CA ASN A 84 18.52 -7.34 -2.91
C ASN A 84 17.98 -6.99 -1.51
N LEU A 85 17.18 -7.88 -0.92
CA LEU A 85 16.50 -7.66 0.36
C LEU A 85 16.84 -8.77 1.36
N ALA A 86 16.93 -8.39 2.63
CA ALA A 86 16.99 -9.32 3.75
C ALA A 86 15.60 -9.42 4.39
N PHE A 87 15.18 -10.63 4.76
CA PHE A 87 13.93 -10.87 5.48
C PHE A 87 14.23 -11.15 6.96
N PRO A 88 13.66 -10.37 7.89
CA PRO A 88 13.91 -10.58 9.32
C PRO A 88 13.26 -11.87 9.87
N PHE A 89 12.26 -12.41 9.16
CA PHE A 89 11.49 -13.58 9.59
C PHE A 89 11.29 -14.59 8.45
N SER A 90 11.02 -15.85 8.84
CA SER A 90 10.60 -16.93 7.96
C SER A 90 9.39 -17.64 8.59
N PRO A 91 8.20 -17.61 7.96
CA PRO A 91 7.89 -16.92 6.70
C PRO A 91 8.02 -15.40 6.81
N SER A 92 8.32 -14.73 5.70
CA SER A 92 8.42 -13.26 5.67
C SER A 92 7.06 -12.56 5.64
N ASP A 93 5.99 -13.30 5.30
CA ASP A 93 4.65 -12.77 5.10
C ASP A 93 3.72 -13.35 6.17
N ILE A 94 2.84 -12.52 6.70
CA ILE A 94 1.89 -12.88 7.75
C ILE A 94 0.50 -12.43 7.30
N GLN A 95 -0.50 -13.28 7.51
CA GLN A 95 -1.89 -12.92 7.23
C GLN A 95 -2.43 -12.01 8.34
N GLY A 96 -2.73 -10.76 8.00
CA GLY A 96 -3.31 -9.78 8.93
C GLY A 96 -4.80 -10.00 9.23
N GLY A 97 -5.49 -10.79 8.41
CA GLY A 97 -6.93 -10.99 8.52
C GLY A 97 -7.75 -9.84 7.93
N PRO A 98 -9.08 -9.82 8.18
CA PRO A 98 -9.96 -8.78 7.68
C PRO A 98 -9.60 -7.40 8.24
N VAL A 99 -9.63 -6.39 7.38
CA VAL A 99 -9.51 -4.97 7.74
C VAL A 99 -10.86 -4.29 7.56
N TYR A 100 -11.14 -3.28 8.38
CA TYR A 100 -12.42 -2.58 8.39
C TYR A 100 -12.21 -1.09 8.23
N GLU A 101 -13.09 -0.45 7.49
CA GLU A 101 -13.17 1.00 7.41
C GLU A 101 -14.14 1.50 8.48
N PHE A 102 -13.74 2.56 9.18
CA PHE A 102 -14.60 3.23 10.15
C PHE A 102 -15.34 4.37 9.46
N SER A 103 -16.67 4.33 9.52
CA SER A 103 -17.52 5.38 8.97
C SER A 103 -18.25 6.11 10.09
N ILE A 104 -18.16 7.44 10.11
CA ILE A 104 -18.94 8.29 11.00
C ILE A 104 -20.08 8.91 10.20
N TYR A 105 -21.31 8.68 10.65
CA TYR A 105 -22.45 9.44 10.19
C TYR A 105 -22.77 10.54 11.21
N HIS A 106 -22.46 11.79 10.87
CA HIS A 106 -22.73 12.95 11.74
C HIS A 106 -23.41 14.06 10.93
N LEU A 107 -24.52 14.57 11.46
CA LEU A 107 -25.20 15.74 10.90
C LEU A 107 -24.50 17.00 11.41
N ILE A 108 -23.94 17.79 10.50
CA ILE A 108 -23.35 19.10 10.80
C ILE A 108 -24.28 20.22 10.34
N GLU A 109 -24.39 21.29 11.12
CA GLU A 109 -25.12 22.49 10.71
C GLU A 109 -24.33 23.20 9.61
N ALA A 110 -24.92 23.32 8.43
CA ALA A 110 -24.25 23.90 7.27
C ALA A 110 -23.94 25.39 7.49
N ASN A 111 -22.71 25.80 7.22
CA ASN A 111 -22.28 27.20 7.18
C ASN A 111 -21.30 27.41 6.03
N ASP A 112 -21.02 28.67 5.67
CA ASP A 112 -20.15 29.01 4.54
C ASP A 112 -18.70 28.53 4.69
N ALA A 113 -18.25 28.20 5.90
CA ALA A 113 -16.92 27.65 6.16
C ALA A 113 -16.82 26.13 5.93
N LEU A 114 -17.96 25.44 5.72
CA LEU A 114 -18.04 24.00 5.46
C LEU A 114 -18.14 23.67 3.96
N ARG A 115 -17.74 24.58 3.08
CA ARG A 115 -17.61 24.34 1.63
C ARG A 115 -16.39 23.47 1.34
N PHE A 116 -16.42 22.22 1.77
CA PHE A 116 -15.46 21.22 1.32
C PHE A 116 -15.99 20.60 0.02
N ASP A 117 -15.10 20.30 -0.91
CA ASP A 117 -15.43 19.37 -1.98
C ASP A 117 -15.67 18.01 -1.32
N PHE A 118 -16.89 17.49 -1.44
CA PHE A 118 -17.23 16.17 -0.94
C PHE A 118 -17.72 15.27 -2.07
N HIS A 119 -17.36 14.01 -1.97
CA HIS A 119 -17.81 12.94 -2.84
C HIS A 119 -18.82 12.08 -2.08
N ILE A 120 -19.98 11.82 -2.68
CA ILE A 120 -21.03 10.99 -2.07
C ILE A 120 -21.13 9.71 -2.90
N GLU A 121 -20.98 8.57 -2.23
CA GLU A 121 -21.21 7.26 -2.80
C GLU A 121 -22.20 6.48 -1.95
N GLN A 122 -23.11 5.75 -2.60
CA GLN A 122 -24.04 4.86 -1.92
C GLN A 122 -23.43 3.47 -1.86
N VAL A 123 -23.13 3.01 -0.64
CA VAL A 123 -22.58 1.66 -0.39
C VAL A 123 -23.69 0.74 0.09
N THR A 124 -23.95 -0.34 -0.64
CA THR A 124 -24.85 -1.43 -0.23
C THR A 124 -24.03 -2.62 0.29
N PRO A 125 -24.67 -3.65 0.90
CA PRO A 125 -23.97 -4.89 1.25
C PRO A 125 -23.25 -5.57 0.08
N GLU A 126 -23.65 -5.25 -1.16
CA GLU A 126 -23.07 -5.77 -2.40
C GLU A 126 -21.93 -4.88 -2.96
N GLY A 127 -21.65 -3.71 -2.36
CA GLY A 127 -20.57 -2.79 -2.77
C GLY A 127 -21.04 -1.36 -3.09
N VAL A 128 -20.13 -0.56 -3.64
CA VAL A 128 -20.41 0.80 -4.14
C VAL A 128 -21.23 0.70 -5.43
N GLN A 129 -22.38 1.36 -5.51
CA GLN A 129 -23.15 1.50 -6.75
C GLN A 129 -22.92 2.90 -7.36
N ALA A 130 -22.57 2.93 -8.65
CA ALA A 130 -22.32 4.14 -9.44
C ALA A 130 -23.61 4.89 -9.82
#